data_AF-B7N5K9-F1
#
_entry.id   AF-B7N5K9-F1
#
_cell.length_a   1.000
_cell.length_b   1.000
_cell.length_c   1.000
_cell.angle_alpha   90.00
_cell.angle_beta   90.00
_cell.angle_gamma   90.00
#
_symmetry.space_group_name_H-M   'P 1'
#
loop_
_entity.id
_entity.type
_entity.pdbx_description
1 polymer ?
#
loop_
_entity_poly.entity_id
_entity_poly.type
_entity_poly.pdbx_seq_one_letter_code
_entity_poly.pdbx_strand_id
1 'polypeptide(L)' 'MTIAERLRQEGHQIGWQEGKLEGLQEGMHEQAIKIALRMLEQGIDRDLVLAATQLSEADLAANNH' A
#
# COMPACT_ATOMS: atom_id res chain seq x y z
N MET A 1 -1.49 31.97 -21.59
CA MET A 1 -2.02 30.67 -21.13
C MET A 1 -3.53 30.69 -21.30
N THR A 2 -4.07 29.72 -22.02
CA THR A 2 -5.49 29.54 -22.31
C THR A 2 -6.18 28.71 -21.23
N ILE A 3 -7.51 28.77 -21.19
CA ILE A 3 -8.33 27.95 -20.27
C ILE A 3 -8.07 26.45 -20.50
N ALA A 4 -7.91 26.03 -21.76
CA ALA A 4 -7.59 24.64 -22.10
C ALA A 4 -6.22 24.21 -21.56
N GLU A 5 -5.20 25.08 -21.65
CA GLU A 5 -3.87 24.78 -21.10
C GLU A 5 -3.90 24.64 -19.58
N ARG A 6 -4.66 25.50 -18.89
CA ARG A 6 -4.85 25.42 -17.44
C ARG A 6 -5.51 24.10 -17.03
N LEU A 7 -6.62 23.72 -17.68
CA LEU A 7 -7.33 22.47 -17.37
C LEU A 7 -6.46 21.23 -17.55
N ARG A 8 -5.63 21.20 -18.61
CA ARG A 8 -4.68 20.09 -18.80
C ARG A 8 -3.60 20.04 -17.72
N GLN A 9 -3.09 21.20 -17.29
CA GLN A 9 -2.09 21.27 -16.22
C GLN A 9 -2.67 20.83 -14.88
N GLU A 10 -3.89 21.29 -14.54
CA GLU A 10 -4.60 20.87 -13.33
C GLU A 10 -4.87 19.36 -13.35
N GLY A 11 -5.38 18.82 -14.46
CA GLY A 11 -5.59 17.37 -14.60
C GLY A 11 -4.30 16.55 -14.43
N HIS A 12 -3.19 17.01 -15.02
CA HIS A 12 -1.90 16.34 -14.85
C HIS A 12 -1.39 16.41 -13.41
N GLN A 13 -1.56 17.56 -12.76
CA GLN A 13 -1.14 17.77 -11.36
C GLN A 13 -1.99 16.94 -10.38
N ILE A 14 -3.29 16.78 -10.63
CA ILE A 14 -4.17 15.91 -9.84
C ILE A 14 -3.75 14.45 -10.03
N GLY A 15 -3.67 13.97 -11.28
CA GLY A 15 -3.31 12.58 -11.56
C GLY A 15 -1.91 12.19 -11.04
N TRP A 16 -0.94 13.11 -11.07
CA TRP A 16 0.37 12.87 -10.47
C TRP A 16 0.31 12.74 -8.94
N GLN A 17 -0.51 13.57 -8.28
CA GLN A 17 -0.69 13.50 -6.83
C GLN A 17 -1.41 12.22 -6.42
N GLU A 18 -2.49 11.86 -7.12
CA GLU A 18 -3.24 10.62 -6.89
C GLU A 18 -2.33 9.40 -7.07
N GLY A 19 -1.62 9.30 -8.20
CA GLY A 19 -0.71 8.18 -8.44
C GLY A 19 0.44 8.09 -7.44
N LYS A 20 0.93 9.23 -6.93
CA LYS A 20 1.94 9.23 -5.85
C LYS A 20 1.36 8.70 -4.53
N LEU A 21 0.13 9.07 -4.19
CA LEU A 21 -0.54 8.61 -2.97
C LEU A 21 -0.88 7.12 -3.06
N GLU A 22 -1.43 6.67 -4.18
CA GLU A 22 -1.72 5.26 -4.46
C GLU A 22 -0.44 4.42 -4.35
N GLY A 23 0.64 4.83 -5.05
CA GLY A 23 1.90 4.10 -4.99
C GLY A 23 2.54 4.06 -3.60
N LEU A 24 2.37 5.11 -2.79
CA LEU A 24 2.82 5.10 -1.40
C LEU A 24 2.00 4.13 -0.56
N GLN A 25 0.68 4.12 -0.73
CA GLN A 25 -0.23 3.23 0.01
C GLN A 25 0.04 1.77 -0.34
N GLU A 26 0.16 1.45 -1.63
CA GLU A 26 0.50 0.11 -2.11
C GLU A 26 1.86 -0.34 -1.58
N GLY A 27 2.89 0.52 -1.65
CA GLY A 27 4.22 0.20 -1.14
C GLY A 27 4.26 -0.03 0.38
N MET A 28 3.50 0.77 1.15
CA MET A 28 3.36 0.55 2.60
C MET A 28 2.65 -0.77 2.91
N HIS A 29 1.59 -1.09 2.17
CA HIS A 29 0.85 -2.33 2.35
C HIS A 29 1.71 -3.56 2.01
N GLU A 30 2.44 -3.52 0.89
CA GLU A 30 3.36 -4.60 0.51
C GLU A 30 4.48 -4.80 1.54
N GLN A 31 5.02 -3.71 2.12
CA GLN A 31 6.01 -3.80 3.19
C GLN A 31 5.42 -4.39 4.47
N ALA A 32 4.20 -4.01 4.86
CA ALA A 32 3.53 -4.59 6.02
C ALA A 32 3.40 -6.12 5.87
N ILE A 33 3.02 -6.60 4.69
CA ILE A 33 2.92 -8.03 4.38
C ILE A 33 4.28 -8.72 4.50
N LYS A 34 5.33 -8.14 3.90
CA LYS A 34 6.70 -8.70 4.00
C LYS A 34 7.18 -8.81 5.44
N ILE A 35 6.87 -7.82 6.28
CA ILE A 35 7.20 -7.84 7.71
C ILE A 35 6.39 -8.92 8.42
N ALA A 36 5.07 -9.00 8.19
CA ALA A 36 4.21 -10.01 8.79
C ALA A 36 4.67 -11.44 8.48
N LEU A 37 5.00 -11.72 7.21
CA LEU A 37 5.50 -13.04 6.80
C LEU A 37 6.81 -13.40 7.52
N ARG A 38 7.75 -12.46 7.62
CA ARG A 38 9.00 -12.68 8.38
C ARG A 38 8.75 -12.89 9.88
N MET A 39 7.80 -12.17 10.47
CA MET A 39 7.42 -12.37 11.87
C MET A 39 6.89 -13.79 12.08
N LEU A 40 6.05 -14.28 11.16
CA LEU A 40 5.51 -15.64 11.20
C LEU A 40 6.61 -16.71 10.99
N GLU A 41 7.54 -16.49 10.07
CA GLU A 41 8.72 -17.35 9.88
C GLU A 41 9.59 -17.44 11.15
N GLN A 42 9.65 -16.36 11.92
CA GLN A 42 10.33 -16.32 13.22
C GLN A 42 9.52 -16.96 14.36
N GLY A 43 8.33 -17.49 14.07
CA GLY A 43 7.46 -18.13 15.05
C GLY A 43 6.70 -17.17 15.96
N ILE A 44 6.57 -15.89 15.56
CA ILE A 44 5.72 -14.94 16.29
C ILE A 44 4.26 -15.34 16.12
N ASP A 45 3.51 -15.26 17.22
CA ASP A 45 2.09 -15.59 17.28
C ASP A 45 1.28 -14.86 16.18
N ARG A 46 0.39 -15.60 15.51
CA ARG A 46 -0.38 -15.10 14.36
C ARG A 46 -1.29 -13.94 14.75
N ASP A 47 -2.02 -14.04 15.86
CA ASP A 47 -2.94 -12.98 16.30
C ASP A 47 -2.16 -11.70 16.64
N LEU A 48 -0.98 -11.84 17.26
CA LEU A 48 -0.09 -10.71 17.51
C LEU A 48 0.43 -10.09 16.20
N VAL A 49 0.78 -10.90 15.18
CA VAL A 49 1.21 -10.39 13.87
C VAL A 49 0.10 -9.57 13.20
N LEU A 50 -1.12 -10.09 13.17
CA LEU A 50 -2.27 -9.40 12.56
C LEU A 50 -2.55 -8.07 13.29
N ALA A 51 -2.53 -8.08 14.63
CA ALA A 51 -2.73 -6.87 15.43
C ALA A 51 -1.62 -5.82 15.21
N ALA A 52 -0.35 -6.25 15.15
CA ALA A 52 0.79 -5.34 15.00
C ALA A 52 0.91 -4.73 13.61
N THR A 53 0.49 -5.47 12.57
CA THR A 53 0.60 -5.04 11.16
C THR A 53 -0.69 -4.46 10.59
N GLN A 54 -1.80 -4.58 11.34
CA GLN A 54 -3.15 -4.21 10.90
C GLN A 54 -3.60 -4.93 9.61
N LEU A 55 -2.97 -6.06 9.30
CA LEU A 55 -3.35 -6.90 8.18
C LEU A 55 -4.48 -7.83 8.57
N SER A 56 -5.26 -8.21 7.58
CA SER A 56 -6.22 -9.30 7.65
C SER A 56 -5.58 -10.63 7.25
N GLU A 57 -6.23 -11.74 7.60
CA GLU A 57 -5.84 -13.06 7.11
C GLU A 57 -5.87 -13.15 5.57
N ALA A 58 -6.78 -12.42 4.93
CA ALA A 58 -6.88 -12.39 3.47
C ALA A 58 -5.64 -11.75 2.83
N ASP A 59 -5.10 -10.70 3.44
CA ASP A 59 -3.89 -10.01 2.94
C ASP A 59 -2.68 -10.95 2.93
N LEU A 60 -2.55 -11.78 3.97
CA LEU A 60 -1.48 -12.78 4.08
C LEU A 60 -1.71 -14.01 3.18
N ALA A 61 -2.96 -14.43 3.00
CA ALA A 61 -3.30 -15.58 2.16
C ALA A 61 -3.01 -15.31 0.68
N ALA A 62 -3.27 -14.10 0.19
CA ALA A 62 -3.01 -13.71 -1.20
C ALA A 62 -1.51 -13.67 -1.57
N ASN A 63 -0.61 -13.72 -0.58
CA ASN A 63 0.84 -13.57 -0.75
C ASN A 63 1.65 -14.80 -0.29
N ASN A 64 0.99 -15.88 0.16
CA ASN A 64 1.64 -17.16 0.44
C ASN A 64 1.62 -18.04 -0.83
N HIS A 65 2.63 -17.88 -1.69
CA HIS A 65 2.89 -18.76 -2.84
C HIS A 65 4.25 -19.45 -2.70
#